data_AF-A0A7S3PIL1-F1
#
_entry.id   AF-A0A7S3PIL1-F1
#
_cell.length_a   1.000
_cell.length_b   1.000
_cell.length_c   1.000
_cell.angle_alpha   90.00
_cell.angle_beta   90.00
_cell.angle_gamma   90.00
#
_symmetry.space_group_name_H-M   'P 1'
#
loop_
_entity.id
_entity.type
_entity.pdbx_description
1 polymer ?
#
loop_
_entity_poly.entity_id
_entity_poly.type
_entity_poly.pdbx_seq_one_letter_code
_entity_poly.pdbx_strand_id
1 'polypeptide(L)'
;MNGDDVDKSLSQSISEKLLIELNKEMPLIGKTLEGRLIIPDWKNFAGELKEIFTECEKNTSGQTAQYIPQLAAVPPEQFGISVTSIDSQQFSHGDSDELFCVQSCCKPIIYCIAIELTSHEIVHRHIGREPSGRNFNELALDKNNLPHNPLINAGAIMACSLILPEKEQAEKFDYVVNVWKDLTAGFQPVFSNPTYLSELETADRNFCLGYLMKEKGSFPPHVDSGEKLLEVLEFYFQMCSLQLTSKTLSIVAATLANGGVNPIT
;
A
#
# COMPACT_ATOMS: atom_id res chain seq x y z
N MET A 1 8.87 -50.13 36.42
CA MET A 1 8.59 -49.00 35.52
C MET A 1 7.43 -49.46 34.64
N ASN A 2 6.24 -48.93 34.91
CA ASN A 2 5.00 -49.40 34.25
C ASN A 2 5.03 -49.00 32.77
N GLY A 3 4.50 -49.87 31.89
CA GLY A 3 4.49 -49.66 30.44
C GLY A 3 3.81 -48.36 29.98
N ASP A 4 2.91 -47.80 30.80
CA ASP A 4 2.21 -46.53 30.52
C ASP A 4 3.12 -45.29 30.55
N ASP A 5 4.22 -45.31 31.32
CA ASP A 5 5.16 -44.17 31.40
C ASP A 5 6.12 -44.14 30.20
N VAL A 6 6.45 -45.31 29.64
CA VAL A 6 7.34 -45.43 28.47
C VAL A 6 6.63 -44.94 27.22
N ASP A 7 5.35 -45.29 27.04
CA ASP A 7 4.54 -44.95 25.86
C ASP A 7 4.21 -43.44 25.79
N LYS A 8 3.95 -42.80 26.95
CA LYS A 8 3.83 -41.34 27.03
C LYS A 8 5.14 -40.62 26.71
N SER A 9 6.28 -41.11 27.20
CA SER A 9 7.58 -40.48 26.93
C SER A 9 7.98 -40.60 25.45
N LEU A 10 7.69 -41.74 24.81
CA LEU A 10 7.94 -41.94 23.38
C LEU A 10 7.01 -41.06 22.53
N SER A 11 5.72 -41.00 22.87
CA SER A 11 4.74 -40.13 22.21
C SER A 11 5.11 -38.65 22.32
N GLN A 12 5.56 -38.21 23.50
CA GLN A 12 6.02 -36.85 23.75
C GLN A 12 7.32 -36.53 23.00
N SER A 13 8.26 -37.48 22.95
CA SER A 13 9.50 -37.39 22.17
C SER A 13 9.28 -37.35 20.66
N ILE A 14 8.35 -38.14 20.14
CA ILE A 14 7.96 -38.14 18.72
C ILE A 14 7.27 -36.82 18.39
N SER A 15 6.45 -36.29 19.30
CA SER A 15 5.80 -34.98 19.14
C SER A 15 6.83 -33.84 19.11
N GLU A 16 7.85 -33.86 19.98
CA GLU A 16 8.92 -32.85 19.97
C GLU A 16 9.80 -32.93 18.71
N LYS A 17 10.20 -34.13 18.28
CA LYS A 17 10.97 -34.29 17.03
C LYS A 17 10.17 -33.84 15.81
N LEU A 18 8.89 -34.19 15.75
CA LEU A 18 7.99 -33.77 14.69
C LEU A 18 7.83 -32.26 14.68
N LEU A 19 7.67 -31.61 15.85
CA LEU A 19 7.62 -30.15 15.95
C LEU A 19 8.93 -29.48 15.51
N ILE A 20 10.08 -30.06 15.83
CA ILE A 20 11.38 -29.55 15.38
C ILE A 20 11.52 -29.66 13.85
N GLU A 21 11.11 -30.78 13.25
CA GLU A 21 11.12 -30.96 11.79
C GLU A 21 10.10 -30.02 11.12
N LEU A 22 8.89 -29.91 11.66
CA LEU A 22 7.87 -28.97 11.17
C LEU A 22 8.33 -27.52 11.28
N ASN A 23 8.99 -27.11 12.37
CA ASN A 23 9.52 -25.75 12.50
C ASN A 23 10.64 -25.46 11.49
N LYS A 24 11.36 -26.47 10.99
CA LYS A 24 12.40 -26.30 9.96
C LYS A 24 11.81 -26.20 8.56
N GLU A 25 10.88 -27.07 8.21
CA GLU A 25 10.30 -27.16 6.86
C GLU A 25 9.11 -26.21 6.66
N MET A 26 8.32 -25.99 7.72
CA MET A 26 7.08 -25.22 7.72
C MET A 26 6.99 -24.34 8.99
N PRO A 27 7.88 -23.35 9.13
CA PRO A 27 8.03 -22.56 10.36
C PRO A 27 6.73 -21.91 10.85
N LEU A 28 5.83 -21.53 9.92
CA LEU A 28 4.52 -20.98 10.27
C LEU A 28 3.58 -22.01 10.91
N ILE A 29 3.58 -23.26 10.43
CA ILE A 29 2.77 -24.34 11.00
C ILE A 29 3.30 -24.68 12.40
N GLY A 30 4.62 -24.78 12.56
CA GLY A 30 5.24 -25.00 13.86
C GLY A 30 4.89 -23.89 14.87
N LYS A 31 5.04 -22.61 14.48
CA LYS A 31 4.57 -21.47 15.29
C LYS A 31 3.09 -21.57 15.65
N THR A 32 2.24 -21.95 14.71
CA THR A 32 0.79 -22.08 14.92
C THR A 32 0.47 -23.14 15.96
N LEU A 33 1.06 -24.33 15.84
CA LEU A 33 0.84 -25.45 16.77
C LEU A 33 1.33 -25.14 18.18
N GLU A 34 2.41 -24.36 18.29
CA GLU A 34 2.99 -23.95 19.58
C GLU A 34 2.32 -22.70 20.16
N GLY A 35 1.32 -22.12 19.50
CA GLY A 35 0.66 -20.89 19.95
C GLY A 35 1.58 -19.66 19.95
N ARG A 36 2.63 -19.67 19.11
CA ARG A 36 3.66 -18.64 19.01
C ARG A 36 3.48 -17.68 17.82
N LEU A 37 2.27 -17.64 17.24
CA LEU A 37 1.93 -16.59 16.30
C LEU A 37 2.00 -15.23 17.00
N ILE A 38 2.31 -14.17 16.23
CA ILE A 38 2.49 -12.81 16.75
C ILE A 38 1.29 -12.32 17.56
N ILE A 39 0.08 -12.81 17.25
CA ILE A 39 -1.13 -12.62 18.06
C ILE A 39 -1.62 -13.99 18.54
N PRO A 40 -1.28 -14.40 19.78
CA PRO A 40 -1.61 -15.75 20.27
C PRO A 40 -3.12 -16.00 20.42
N ASP A 41 -3.88 -15.06 20.99
CA ASP A 41 -5.34 -15.16 21.12
C ASP A 41 -6.05 -14.43 19.98
N TRP A 42 -5.92 -15.00 18.77
CA TRP A 42 -6.54 -14.45 17.57
C TRP A 42 -8.06 -14.33 17.67
N LYS A 43 -8.71 -15.28 18.36
CA LYS A 43 -10.17 -15.31 18.46
C LYS A 43 -10.68 -14.14 19.28
N ASN A 44 -10.07 -13.85 20.43
CA ASN A 44 -10.45 -12.68 21.22
C ASN A 44 -10.12 -11.39 20.48
N PHE A 45 -8.94 -11.29 19.87
CA PHE A 45 -8.52 -10.13 19.07
C PHE A 45 -9.51 -9.81 17.93
N ALA A 46 -9.91 -10.82 17.15
CA ALA A 46 -10.92 -10.67 16.09
C ALA A 46 -12.31 -10.28 16.65
N GLY A 47 -12.64 -10.74 17.86
CA GLY A 47 -13.83 -10.28 18.59
C GLY A 47 -13.80 -8.79 18.87
N GLU A 48 -12.69 -8.29 19.42
CA GLU A 48 -12.48 -6.85 19.69
C GLU A 48 -12.49 -6.02 18.40
N LEU A 49 -11.89 -6.50 17.32
CA LEU A 49 -11.97 -5.83 16.00
C LEU A 49 -13.40 -5.68 15.50
N LYS A 50 -14.25 -6.69 15.74
CA LYS A 50 -15.67 -6.63 15.40
C LYS A 50 -16.41 -5.61 16.26
N GLU A 51 -16.10 -5.52 17.56
CA GLU A 51 -16.68 -4.51 18.45
C GLU A 51 -16.28 -3.09 18.01
N ILE A 52 -15.00 -2.88 17.66
CA ILE A 52 -14.50 -1.62 17.10
C ILE A 52 -15.26 -1.27 15.81
N PHE A 53 -15.41 -2.23 14.90
CA PHE A 53 -16.18 -2.02 13.68
C PHE A 53 -17.61 -1.56 13.98
N THR A 54 -18.33 -2.26 14.85
CA THR A 54 -19.71 -1.92 15.22
C THR A 54 -19.81 -0.55 15.89
N GLU A 55 -18.81 -0.11 16.64
CA GLU A 55 -18.79 1.24 17.21
C GLU A 55 -18.52 2.30 16.14
N CYS A 56 -17.56 2.07 15.24
CA CYS A 56 -17.22 3.00 14.17
C CYS A 56 -18.33 3.15 13.11
N GLU A 57 -19.03 2.06 12.77
CA GLU A 57 -20.11 2.04 11.77
C GLU A 57 -21.28 2.97 12.15
N LYS A 58 -21.47 3.26 13.44
CA LYS A 58 -22.49 4.20 13.92
C LYS A 58 -22.23 5.64 13.47
N ASN A 59 -20.99 5.98 13.11
CA ASN A 59 -20.63 7.30 12.66
C ASN A 59 -20.95 7.48 11.17
N THR A 60 -22.11 8.10 10.90
CA THR A 60 -22.57 8.42 9.54
C THR A 60 -22.26 9.87 9.11
N SER A 61 -21.35 10.55 9.82
CA SER A 61 -20.95 11.92 9.48
C SER A 61 -19.95 11.98 8.32
N GLY A 62 -19.77 13.16 7.74
CA GLY A 62 -18.87 13.40 6.62
C GLY A 62 -19.61 13.45 5.28
N GLN A 63 -18.84 13.46 4.20
CA GLN A 63 -19.36 13.45 2.83
C GLN A 63 -18.40 12.68 1.95
N THR A 64 -18.93 11.89 1.01
CA THR A 64 -18.11 11.26 -0.04
C THR A 64 -17.40 12.32 -0.87
N ALA A 65 -16.29 11.97 -1.50
CA ALA A 65 -15.55 12.89 -2.36
C ALA A 65 -16.40 13.31 -3.58
N GLN A 66 -16.62 14.61 -3.75
CA GLN A 66 -17.55 15.16 -4.75
C GLN A 66 -16.88 15.68 -6.03
N TYR A 67 -15.55 15.68 -6.11
CA TYR A 67 -14.83 16.35 -7.20
C TYR A 67 -14.82 15.56 -8.51
N ILE A 68 -15.10 14.25 -8.48
CA ILE A 68 -15.33 13.42 -9.67
C ILE A 68 -16.55 12.50 -9.49
N PRO A 69 -17.29 12.19 -10.57
CA PRO A 69 -18.53 11.40 -10.49
C PRO A 69 -18.36 10.01 -9.89
N GLN A 70 -17.23 9.35 -10.17
CA GLN A 70 -16.97 7.97 -9.75
C GLN A 70 -16.86 7.86 -8.22
N LEU A 71 -16.29 8.88 -7.56
CA LEU A 71 -16.18 8.92 -6.11
C LEU A 71 -17.47 9.43 -5.46
N ALA A 72 -18.17 10.35 -6.11
CA ALA A 72 -19.43 10.89 -5.61
C ALA A 72 -20.55 9.82 -5.58
N ALA A 73 -20.48 8.85 -6.49
CA ALA A 73 -21.44 7.76 -6.63
C ALA A 73 -21.25 6.61 -5.63
N VAL A 74 -20.15 6.60 -4.85
CA VAL A 74 -19.91 5.58 -3.83
C VAL A 74 -20.99 5.69 -2.73
N PRO A 75 -21.63 4.58 -2.32
CA PRO A 75 -22.60 4.60 -1.22
C PRO A 75 -21.95 5.14 0.06
N PRO A 76 -22.50 6.19 0.70
CA PRO A 76 -21.91 6.78 1.90
C PRO A 76 -21.91 5.81 3.10
N GLU A 77 -22.77 4.79 3.08
CA GLU A 77 -22.83 3.71 4.07
C GLU A 77 -21.78 2.61 3.87
N GLN A 78 -21.05 2.60 2.75
CA GLN A 78 -20.07 1.56 2.47
C GLN A 78 -18.92 1.61 3.48
N PHE A 79 -18.76 0.54 4.27
CA PHE A 79 -17.79 0.50 5.36
C PHE A 79 -17.22 -0.91 5.54
N GLY A 80 -15.89 -1.00 5.50
CA GLY A 80 -15.16 -2.27 5.59
C GLY A 80 -13.87 -2.15 6.38
N ILE A 81 -13.51 -3.20 7.10
CA ILE A 81 -12.24 -3.34 7.80
C ILE A 81 -11.57 -4.64 7.40
N SER A 82 -10.24 -4.60 7.23
CA SER A 82 -9.43 -5.80 7.07
C SER A 82 -8.10 -5.65 7.81
N VAL A 83 -7.63 -6.74 8.41
CA VAL A 83 -6.38 -6.83 9.15
C VAL A 83 -5.64 -8.10 8.72
N THR A 84 -4.36 -7.96 8.40
CA THR A 84 -3.44 -9.07 8.17
C THR A 84 -2.23 -8.90 9.11
N SER A 85 -1.89 -9.93 9.89
CA SER A 85 -0.69 -9.92 10.74
C SER A 85 0.56 -10.36 9.97
N ILE A 86 1.74 -10.13 10.54
CA ILE A 86 3.02 -10.58 9.95
C ILE A 86 3.20 -12.11 9.98
N ASP A 87 2.37 -12.83 10.76
CA ASP A 87 2.28 -14.29 10.76
C ASP A 87 0.99 -14.77 10.04
N SER A 88 0.58 -14.04 9.00
CA SER A 88 -0.50 -14.41 8.07
C SER A 88 -1.91 -14.53 8.68
N GLN A 89 -2.15 -14.09 9.91
CA GLN A 89 -3.48 -14.14 10.51
C GLN A 89 -4.35 -13.04 9.90
N GLN A 90 -5.55 -13.40 9.41
CA GLN A 90 -6.41 -12.48 8.66
C GLN A 90 -7.82 -12.35 9.25
N PHE A 91 -8.32 -11.11 9.27
CA PHE A 91 -9.68 -10.75 9.67
C PHE A 91 -10.22 -9.74 8.68
N SER A 92 -11.47 -9.92 8.25
CA SER A 92 -12.19 -8.96 7.41
C SER A 92 -13.66 -8.90 7.84
N HIS A 93 -14.23 -7.69 7.82
CA HIS A 93 -15.63 -7.46 8.18
C HIS A 93 -16.23 -6.27 7.41
N GLY A 94 -17.56 -6.25 7.23
CA GLY A 94 -18.26 -5.26 6.41
C GLY A 94 -18.02 -5.45 4.91
N ASP A 95 -17.99 -4.35 4.16
CA ASP A 95 -17.83 -4.28 2.70
C ASP A 95 -16.37 -4.50 2.26
N SER A 96 -15.72 -5.50 2.87
CA SER A 96 -14.27 -5.68 2.80
C SER A 96 -13.72 -6.13 1.45
N ASP A 97 -14.59 -6.74 0.63
CA ASP A 97 -14.31 -7.24 -0.72
C ASP A 97 -14.70 -6.24 -1.83
N GLU A 98 -15.27 -5.08 -1.48
CA GLU A 98 -15.61 -4.05 -2.46
C GLU A 98 -14.35 -3.39 -3.04
N LEU A 99 -14.33 -3.23 -4.36
CA LEU A 99 -13.24 -2.57 -5.07
C LEU A 99 -13.38 -1.05 -4.97
N PHE A 100 -12.29 -0.38 -4.63
CA PHE A 100 -12.20 1.08 -4.67
C PHE A 100 -10.83 1.51 -5.18
N CYS A 101 -10.76 2.70 -5.78
CA CYS A 101 -9.51 3.27 -6.25
C CYS A 101 -8.60 3.59 -5.06
N VAL A 102 -7.35 3.13 -5.10
CA VAL A 102 -6.37 3.31 -4.02
C VAL A 102 -6.05 4.77 -3.77
N GLN A 103 -6.20 5.63 -4.79
CA GLN A 103 -6.03 7.07 -4.66
C GLN A 103 -4.69 7.41 -4.01
N SER A 104 -4.66 8.32 -3.04
CA SER A 104 -3.42 8.71 -2.34
C SER A 104 -2.74 7.56 -1.57
N CYS A 105 -3.41 6.44 -1.34
CA CYS A 105 -2.79 5.26 -0.71
C CYS A 105 -1.73 4.60 -1.62
N CYS A 106 -1.63 4.96 -2.90
CA CYS A 106 -0.53 4.51 -3.76
C CYS A 106 0.81 5.19 -3.45
N LYS A 107 0.81 6.39 -2.85
CA LYS A 107 2.02 7.21 -2.68
C LYS A 107 3.16 6.51 -1.93
N PRO A 108 2.92 5.82 -0.78
CA PRO A 108 3.96 5.06 -0.11
C PRO A 108 4.57 3.98 -1.01
N ILE A 109 3.74 3.28 -1.80
CA ILE A 109 4.19 2.20 -2.67
C ILE A 109 5.02 2.74 -3.83
N ILE A 110 4.59 3.83 -4.48
CA ILE A 110 5.37 4.53 -5.52
C ILE A 110 6.74 4.95 -4.97
N TYR A 111 6.78 5.48 -3.75
CA TYR A 111 8.03 5.86 -3.09
C TYR A 111 8.95 4.67 -2.82
N CYS A 112 8.42 3.56 -2.30
CA CYS A 112 9.18 2.33 -2.12
C CYS A 112 9.76 1.81 -3.45
N ILE A 113 8.95 1.80 -4.52
CA ILE A 113 9.39 1.38 -5.86
C ILE A 113 10.52 2.28 -6.37
N ALA A 114 10.39 3.61 -6.22
CA ALA A 114 11.43 4.54 -6.64
C ALA A 114 12.74 4.33 -5.88
N ILE A 115 12.68 4.02 -4.58
CA ILE A 115 13.88 3.66 -3.79
C ILE A 115 14.50 2.36 -4.27
N GLU A 116 13.70 1.32 -4.47
CA GLU A 116 14.17 -0.01 -4.85
C GLU A 116 14.87 0.01 -6.22
N LEU A 117 14.31 0.76 -7.18
CA LEU A 117 14.86 0.89 -8.52
C LEU A 117 16.09 1.80 -8.60
N THR A 118 16.26 2.70 -7.63
CA THR A 118 17.35 3.69 -7.65
C THR A 118 18.19 3.58 -6.38
N SER A 119 17.87 4.39 -5.37
CA SER A 119 18.37 4.33 -4.00
C SER A 119 17.70 5.42 -3.18
N HIS A 120 17.75 5.30 -1.85
CA HIS A 120 17.24 6.36 -0.97
C HIS A 120 17.99 7.70 -1.18
N GLU A 121 19.27 7.68 -1.52
CA GLU A 121 20.06 8.89 -1.81
C GLU A 121 19.58 9.59 -3.07
N ILE A 122 19.30 8.85 -4.15
CA ILE A 122 18.83 9.42 -5.41
C ILE A 122 17.45 10.03 -5.21
N VAL A 123 16.52 9.29 -4.60
CA VAL A 123 15.16 9.79 -4.35
C VAL A 123 15.20 11.08 -3.52
N HIS A 124 16.03 11.13 -2.48
CA HIS A 124 16.11 12.29 -1.60
C HIS A 124 16.97 13.46 -2.10
N ARG A 125 17.58 13.35 -3.29
CA ARG A 125 18.07 14.53 -4.02
C ARG A 125 16.92 15.34 -4.64
N HIS A 126 15.79 14.69 -4.90
CA HIS A 126 14.65 15.28 -5.57
C HIS A 126 13.43 15.47 -4.65
N ILE A 127 13.37 14.78 -3.51
CA ILE A 127 12.22 14.80 -2.59
C ILE A 127 12.72 14.94 -1.15
N GLY A 128 12.15 15.87 -0.39
CA GLY A 128 12.43 16.04 1.03
C GLY A 128 11.97 14.86 1.90
N ARG A 129 12.14 14.99 3.21
CA ARG A 129 11.78 13.96 4.22
C ARG A 129 10.78 14.45 5.25
N GLU A 130 10.54 15.75 5.30
CA GLU A 130 9.88 16.40 6.43
C GLU A 130 8.42 16.74 6.10
N PRO A 131 7.53 16.78 7.10
CA PRO A 131 6.20 17.32 6.92
C PRO A 131 6.29 18.78 6.46
N SER A 132 5.34 19.22 5.63
CA SER A 132 5.33 20.60 5.14
C SER A 132 5.01 21.63 6.23
N GLY A 133 4.30 21.21 7.28
CA GLY A 133 3.72 22.11 8.29
C GLY A 133 2.68 23.08 7.72
N ARG A 134 2.24 22.84 6.48
CA ARG A 134 1.30 23.66 5.71
C ARG A 134 0.03 22.89 5.45
N ASN A 135 -1.03 23.59 5.06
CA ASN A 135 -2.25 22.91 4.66
C ASN A 135 -2.00 22.02 3.43
N PHE A 136 -2.66 20.87 3.37
CA PHE A 136 -2.56 19.95 2.23
C PHE A 136 -2.87 20.65 0.88
N ASN A 137 -3.74 21.67 0.94
CA ASN A 137 -4.16 22.45 -0.21
C ASN A 137 -3.23 23.62 -0.59
N GLU A 138 -2.06 23.77 0.04
CA GLU A 138 -1.09 24.78 -0.40
C GLU A 138 -0.21 24.28 -1.55
N LEU A 139 0.05 25.15 -2.52
CA LEU A 139 1.02 24.93 -3.58
C LEU A 139 2.39 25.39 -3.07
N ALA A 140 3.11 24.49 -2.39
CA ALA A 140 4.36 24.83 -1.73
C ALA A 140 5.45 23.78 -1.99
N LEU A 141 6.67 24.28 -2.14
CA LEU A 141 7.92 23.52 -2.13
C LEU A 141 8.73 23.95 -0.91
N ASP A 142 9.72 23.13 -0.55
CA ASP A 142 10.64 23.46 0.52
C ASP A 142 11.62 24.59 0.12
N LYS A 143 12.50 24.96 1.04
CA LYS A 143 13.50 26.02 0.83
C LYS A 143 14.51 25.73 -0.29
N ASN A 144 14.63 24.47 -0.70
CA ASN A 144 15.49 24.01 -1.79
C ASN A 144 14.69 23.84 -3.10
N ASN A 145 13.44 24.29 -3.13
CA ASN A 145 12.48 24.07 -4.20
C ASN A 145 12.20 22.58 -4.49
N LEU A 146 12.26 21.71 -3.49
CA LEU A 146 11.89 20.31 -3.61
C LEU A 146 10.51 20.07 -2.98
N PRO A 147 9.76 19.05 -3.41
CA PRO A 147 8.62 18.55 -2.64
C PRO A 147 9.03 18.21 -1.22
N HIS A 148 8.19 18.54 -0.23
CA HIS A 148 8.52 18.35 1.18
C HIS A 148 8.77 16.89 1.59
N ASN A 149 7.98 15.96 1.05
CA ASN A 149 8.05 14.52 1.34
C ASN A 149 7.32 13.73 0.24
N PRO A 150 7.52 12.40 0.12
CA PRO A 150 6.88 11.59 -0.91
C PRO A 150 5.36 11.39 -0.72
N LEU A 151 4.81 11.73 0.44
CA LEU A 151 3.40 11.45 0.78
C LEU A 151 2.45 12.60 0.42
N ILE A 152 2.96 13.69 -0.14
CA ILE A 152 2.17 14.75 -0.78
C ILE A 152 2.17 14.61 -2.30
N ASN A 153 1.20 15.22 -2.99
CA ASN A 153 1.07 15.08 -4.45
C ASN A 153 2.35 15.45 -5.21
N ALA A 154 3.00 16.57 -4.85
CA ALA A 154 4.25 16.97 -5.49
C ALA A 154 5.36 15.91 -5.34
N GLY A 155 5.47 15.29 -4.16
CA GLY A 155 6.47 14.24 -3.92
C GLY A 155 6.15 12.95 -4.66
N ALA A 156 4.88 12.57 -4.74
CA ALA A 156 4.45 11.39 -5.48
C ALA A 156 4.65 11.56 -7.00
N ILE A 157 4.33 12.74 -7.55
CA ILE A 157 4.60 13.08 -8.96
C ILE A 157 6.11 13.03 -9.23
N MET A 158 6.93 13.58 -8.33
CA MET A 158 8.39 13.50 -8.44
C MET A 158 8.87 12.03 -8.39
N ALA A 159 8.33 11.20 -7.49
CA ALA A 159 8.68 9.80 -7.39
C ALA A 159 8.32 9.02 -8.66
N CYS A 160 7.15 9.29 -9.26
CA CYS A 160 6.77 8.76 -10.57
C CYS A 160 7.80 9.10 -11.67
N SER A 161 8.40 10.29 -11.64
CA SER A 161 9.44 10.67 -12.60
C SER A 161 10.73 9.85 -12.48
N LEU A 162 10.97 9.21 -11.33
CA LEU A 162 12.16 8.41 -11.06
C LEU A 162 12.00 6.92 -11.40
N ILE A 163 10.77 6.47 -11.69
CA ILE A 163 10.48 5.07 -12.00
C ILE A 163 10.77 4.82 -13.48
N LEU A 164 11.77 3.98 -13.74
CA LEU A 164 12.17 3.48 -15.06
C LEU A 164 12.15 4.60 -16.14
N PRO A 165 12.87 5.71 -15.95
CA PRO A 165 12.77 6.89 -16.80
C PRO A 165 13.05 6.62 -18.28
N GLU A 166 13.84 5.59 -18.58
CA GLU A 166 14.20 5.12 -19.92
C GLU A 166 13.14 4.26 -20.62
N LYS A 167 12.06 3.90 -19.92
CA LYS A 167 11.00 3.02 -20.42
C LYS A 167 9.79 3.76 -20.94
N GLU A 168 9.03 3.11 -21.82
CA GLU A 168 7.74 3.62 -22.28
C GLU A 168 6.66 3.53 -21.19
N GLN A 169 5.64 4.38 -21.27
CA GLN A 169 4.56 4.45 -20.26
C GLN A 169 3.91 3.11 -19.95
N ALA A 170 3.62 2.31 -20.98
CA ALA A 170 3.01 0.99 -20.81
C ALA A 170 3.92 0.03 -20.02
N GLU A 171 5.24 0.04 -20.28
CA GLU A 171 6.19 -0.79 -19.55
C GLU A 171 6.31 -0.37 -18.08
N LYS A 172 6.26 0.94 -17.79
CA LYS A 172 6.25 1.46 -16.41
C LYS A 172 4.99 1.02 -15.68
N PHE A 173 3.84 1.13 -16.34
CA PHE A 173 2.55 0.72 -15.80
C PHE A 173 2.53 -0.78 -15.47
N ASP A 174 2.94 -1.62 -16.41
CA ASP A 174 3.02 -3.08 -16.21
C ASP A 174 3.96 -3.44 -15.05
N TYR A 175 5.11 -2.77 -14.95
CA TYR A 175 6.04 -2.97 -13.83
C TYR A 175 5.36 -2.68 -12.49
N VAL A 176 4.74 -1.51 -12.32
CA VAL A 176 4.11 -1.14 -11.05
C VAL A 176 2.91 -2.03 -10.72
N VAL A 177 2.11 -2.40 -11.71
CA VAL A 177 0.99 -3.35 -11.51
C VAL A 177 1.48 -4.72 -11.06
N ASN A 178 2.62 -5.19 -11.58
CA ASN A 178 3.23 -6.44 -11.12
C ASN A 178 3.75 -6.32 -9.68
N VAL A 179 4.34 -5.19 -9.29
CA VAL A 179 4.72 -4.96 -7.88
C VAL A 179 3.48 -5.01 -6.97
N TRP A 180 2.38 -4.37 -7.35
CA TRP A 180 1.13 -4.46 -6.59
C TRP A 180 0.57 -5.89 -6.52
N LYS A 181 0.70 -6.67 -7.59
CA LYS A 181 0.31 -8.08 -7.61
C LYS A 181 1.11 -8.89 -6.59
N ASP A 182 2.42 -8.68 -6.52
CA ASP A 182 3.27 -9.36 -5.54
C ASP A 182 2.90 -8.93 -4.10
N LEU A 183 2.68 -7.64 -3.86
CA LEU A 183 2.27 -7.09 -2.56
C LEU A 183 0.88 -7.57 -2.11
N THR A 184 0.03 -8.01 -3.04
CA THR A 184 -1.34 -8.48 -2.77
C THR A 184 -1.46 -10.00 -2.82
N ALA A 185 -0.33 -10.72 -2.74
CA ALA A 185 -0.25 -12.18 -2.79
C ALA A 185 -0.90 -12.79 -4.06
N GLY A 186 -0.68 -12.14 -5.20
CA GLY A 186 -1.10 -12.63 -6.52
C GLY A 186 -2.43 -12.07 -7.03
N PHE A 187 -3.15 -11.26 -6.24
CA PHE A 187 -4.34 -10.57 -6.71
C PHE A 187 -3.96 -9.56 -7.81
N GLN A 188 -4.67 -9.54 -8.92
CA GLN A 188 -4.39 -8.62 -10.02
C GLN A 188 -5.12 -7.29 -9.76
N PRO A 189 -4.41 -6.16 -9.55
CA PRO A 189 -5.07 -4.86 -9.41
C PRO A 189 -5.88 -4.53 -10.66
N VAL A 190 -7.05 -3.95 -10.46
CA VAL A 190 -7.96 -3.55 -11.56
C VAL A 190 -7.71 -2.09 -11.89
N PHE A 191 -7.62 -1.73 -13.16
CA PHE A 191 -7.44 -0.34 -13.57
C PHE A 191 -8.79 0.34 -13.85
N SER A 192 -9.10 1.43 -13.14
CA SER A 192 -10.30 2.23 -13.38
C SER A 192 -10.05 3.33 -14.40
N ASN A 193 -10.17 2.99 -15.69
CA ASN A 193 -10.08 4.00 -16.75
C ASN A 193 -11.07 5.17 -16.58
N PRO A 194 -12.33 4.98 -16.15
CA PRO A 194 -13.23 6.11 -15.90
C PRO A 194 -12.71 7.07 -14.81
N THR A 195 -12.18 6.53 -13.70
CA THR A 195 -11.58 7.37 -12.65
C THR A 195 -10.37 8.11 -13.18
N TYR A 196 -9.48 7.41 -13.90
CA TYR A 196 -8.30 8.02 -14.51
C TYR A 196 -8.64 9.21 -15.41
N LEU A 197 -9.62 9.06 -16.31
CA LEU A 197 -10.02 10.13 -17.20
C LEU A 197 -10.63 11.33 -16.44
N SER A 198 -11.45 11.07 -15.43
CA SER A 198 -12.04 12.15 -14.62
C SER A 198 -11.02 12.84 -13.73
N GLU A 199 -10.06 12.11 -13.16
CA GLU A 199 -8.92 12.69 -12.44
C GLU A 199 -8.09 13.58 -13.37
N LEU A 200 -7.75 13.09 -14.57
CA LEU A 200 -6.99 13.85 -15.56
C LEU A 200 -7.70 15.15 -15.98
N GLU A 201 -9.01 15.09 -16.21
CA GLU A 201 -9.82 16.26 -16.61
C GLU A 201 -9.93 17.32 -15.50
N THR A 202 -9.84 16.92 -14.23
CA THR A 202 -10.02 17.81 -13.06
C THR A 202 -8.72 18.12 -12.31
N ALA A 203 -7.57 17.72 -12.87
CA ALA A 203 -6.27 17.74 -12.21
C ALA A 203 -5.52 19.10 -12.22
N ASP A 204 -6.20 20.24 -12.38
CA ASP A 204 -5.59 21.59 -12.48
C ASP A 204 -4.49 21.84 -11.45
N ARG A 205 -4.74 21.43 -10.20
CA ARG A 205 -3.79 21.55 -9.09
C ARG A 205 -2.50 20.76 -9.33
N ASN A 206 -2.62 19.52 -9.81
CA ASN A 206 -1.47 18.66 -10.06
C ASN A 206 -0.69 19.16 -11.28
N PHE A 207 -1.37 19.68 -12.31
CA PHE A 207 -0.71 20.40 -13.41
C PHE A 207 0.06 21.61 -12.88
N CYS A 208 -0.56 22.44 -12.04
CA CYS A 208 0.11 23.60 -11.44
C CYS A 208 1.36 23.21 -10.64
N LEU A 209 1.27 22.15 -9.81
CA LEU A 209 2.42 21.61 -9.08
C LEU A 209 3.52 21.11 -10.02
N GLY A 210 3.16 20.38 -11.08
CA GLY A 210 4.09 19.89 -12.09
C GLY A 210 4.85 21.03 -12.76
N TYR A 211 4.15 22.06 -13.24
CA TYR A 211 4.78 23.21 -13.87
C TYR A 211 5.61 24.05 -12.89
N LEU A 212 5.16 24.18 -11.63
CA LEU A 212 5.94 24.85 -10.58
C LEU A 212 7.28 24.12 -10.33
N MET A 213 7.24 22.80 -10.14
CA MET A 213 8.46 21.99 -9.97
C MET A 213 9.38 22.07 -11.18
N LYS A 214 8.81 22.10 -12.39
CA LYS A 214 9.58 22.27 -13.62
C LYS A 214 10.25 23.64 -13.70
N GLU A 215 9.52 24.72 -13.41
CA GLU A 215 10.05 26.10 -13.40
C GLU A 215 11.22 26.25 -12.41
N LYS A 216 11.14 25.57 -11.27
CA LYS A 216 12.21 25.57 -10.26
C LYS A 216 13.37 24.61 -10.55
N GLY A 217 13.31 23.84 -11.63
CA GLY A 217 14.34 22.86 -11.96
C GLY A 217 14.43 21.69 -10.97
N SER A 218 13.32 21.33 -10.31
CA SER A 218 13.29 20.28 -9.29
C SER A 218 13.38 18.87 -9.90
N PHE A 219 12.86 18.71 -11.12
CA PHE A 219 12.83 17.42 -11.81
C PHE A 219 14.22 16.99 -12.30
N PRO A 220 14.46 15.68 -12.45
CA PRO A 220 15.69 15.19 -13.07
C PRO A 220 15.79 15.60 -14.55
N PRO A 221 17.01 15.55 -15.14
CA PRO A 221 17.26 16.06 -16.49
C PRO A 221 16.43 15.45 -17.62
N HIS A 222 15.90 14.23 -17.46
CA HIS A 222 15.06 13.59 -18.49
C HIS A 222 13.63 14.17 -18.56
N VAL A 223 13.21 14.99 -17.61
CA VAL A 223 11.92 15.72 -17.66
C VAL A 223 12.15 17.14 -18.19
N ASP A 224 12.75 17.24 -19.37
CA ASP A 224 13.17 18.49 -19.99
C ASP A 224 12.05 19.22 -20.75
N SER A 225 11.06 18.50 -21.25
CA SER A 225 9.98 19.02 -22.11
C SER A 225 8.61 19.03 -21.42
N GLY A 226 7.66 19.80 -21.96
CA GLY A 226 6.28 19.81 -21.45
C GLY A 226 5.59 18.47 -21.67
N GLU A 227 5.95 17.77 -22.75
CA GLU A 227 5.51 16.42 -23.08
C GLU A 227 5.97 15.41 -22.02
N LYS A 228 7.25 15.45 -21.62
CA LYS A 228 7.76 14.58 -20.55
C LYS A 228 7.13 14.86 -19.18
N LEU A 229 6.79 16.11 -18.89
CA LEU A 229 6.02 16.42 -17.69
C LEU A 229 4.61 15.84 -17.75
N LEU A 230 3.93 15.95 -18.90
CA LEU A 230 2.59 15.39 -19.09
C LEU A 230 2.61 13.86 -18.92
N GLU A 231 3.57 13.18 -19.53
CA GLU A 231 3.82 11.75 -19.34
C GLU A 231 3.95 11.36 -17.86
N VAL A 232 4.68 12.12 -17.04
CA VAL A 232 4.83 11.87 -15.60
C VAL A 232 3.51 12.06 -14.86
N LEU A 233 2.74 13.10 -15.22
CA LEU A 233 1.44 13.39 -14.60
C LEU A 233 0.40 12.30 -14.94
N GLU A 234 0.33 11.89 -16.20
CA GLU A 234 -0.53 10.79 -16.66
C GLU A 234 -0.20 9.50 -15.92
N PHE A 235 1.09 9.17 -15.80
CA PHE A 235 1.54 8.01 -15.02
C PHE A 235 1.09 8.08 -13.55
N TYR A 236 1.23 9.25 -12.91
CA TYR A 236 0.76 9.46 -11.55
C TYR A 236 -0.77 9.23 -11.41
N PHE A 237 -1.58 9.74 -12.34
CA PHE A 237 -3.03 9.51 -12.31
C PHE A 237 -3.42 8.06 -12.56
N GLN A 238 -2.66 7.34 -13.39
CA GLN A 238 -2.85 5.91 -13.59
C GLN A 238 -2.66 5.15 -12.27
N MET A 239 -1.62 5.47 -11.49
CA MET A 239 -1.35 4.83 -10.20
C MET A 239 -2.43 5.10 -9.16
N CYS A 240 -2.98 6.31 -9.11
CA CYS A 240 -4.10 6.66 -8.23
C CYS A 240 -5.39 5.90 -8.58
N SER A 241 -5.52 5.47 -9.85
CA SER A 241 -6.72 4.85 -10.41
C SER A 241 -6.69 3.32 -10.40
N LEU A 242 -5.67 2.71 -9.78
CA LEU A 242 -5.67 1.28 -9.48
C LEU A 242 -6.71 0.96 -8.41
N GLN A 243 -7.42 -0.15 -8.55
CA GLN A 243 -8.47 -0.60 -7.66
C GLN A 243 -8.03 -1.86 -6.91
N LEU A 244 -8.29 -1.85 -5.62
CA LEU A 244 -8.05 -2.93 -4.68
C LEU A 244 -9.21 -3.01 -3.70
N THR A 245 -9.20 -4.04 -2.88
CA THR A 245 -10.15 -4.23 -1.77
C THR A 245 -9.46 -3.92 -0.44
N SER A 246 -10.23 -3.68 0.62
CA SER A 246 -9.64 -3.51 1.96
C SER A 246 -8.84 -4.75 2.37
N LYS A 247 -9.30 -5.95 1.98
CA LYS A 247 -8.65 -7.22 2.24
C LYS A 247 -7.27 -7.30 1.63
N THR A 248 -7.15 -6.99 0.34
CA THR A 248 -5.86 -7.01 -0.38
C THR A 248 -4.93 -5.91 0.12
N LEU A 249 -5.44 -4.70 0.40
CA LEU A 249 -4.66 -3.62 1.01
C LEU A 249 -4.12 -3.97 2.41
N SER A 250 -4.84 -4.77 3.19
CA SER A 250 -4.33 -5.22 4.51
C SER A 250 -3.07 -6.09 4.38
N ILE A 251 -2.94 -6.87 3.29
CA ILE A 251 -1.75 -7.67 2.98
C ILE A 251 -0.58 -6.76 2.59
N VAL A 252 -0.86 -5.72 1.79
CA VAL A 252 0.14 -4.71 1.41
C VAL A 252 0.69 -4.01 2.67
N ALA A 253 -0.20 -3.59 3.57
CA ALA A 253 0.19 -2.99 4.84
C ALA A 253 1.02 -3.95 5.71
N ALA A 254 0.63 -5.23 5.76
CA ALA A 254 1.35 -6.25 6.51
C ALA A 254 2.73 -6.56 5.92
N THR A 255 2.89 -6.48 4.59
CA THR A 255 4.18 -6.57 3.91
C THR A 255 5.15 -5.50 4.38
N LEU A 256 4.66 -4.25 4.48
CA LEU A 256 5.46 -3.14 5.03
C LEU A 256 5.79 -3.36 6.52
N ALA A 257 4.83 -3.85 7.31
CA ALA A 257 5.04 -4.17 8.72
C ALA A 257 6.05 -5.32 8.93
N ASN A 258 6.16 -6.22 7.96
CA ASN A 258 7.08 -7.36 7.96
C ASN A 258 8.41 -7.06 7.25
N GLY A 259 8.79 -5.79 7.14
CA GLY A 259 10.08 -5.38 6.58
C GLY A 259 10.23 -5.65 5.09
N GLY A 260 9.13 -5.64 4.33
CA GLY A 260 9.11 -5.81 2.87
C GLY A 260 8.86 -7.24 2.39
N VAL A 261 8.73 -8.22 3.31
CA VAL A 261 8.38 -9.61 2.96
C VAL A 261 6.88 -9.81 3.10
N ASN A 262 6.20 -10.20 2.02
CA ASN A 262 4.77 -10.46 2.06
C ASN A 262 4.48 -11.62 3.03
N PRO A 263 3.63 -11.44 4.05
CA PRO A 263 3.45 -12.45 5.09
C PRO A 263 2.67 -13.68 4.62
N ILE A 264 2.16 -13.73 3.39
CA ILE A 264 1.31 -14.82 2.87
C ILE A 264 2.05 -15.69 1.85
N THR A 265 3.16 -15.20 1.28
CA THR A 265 3.88 -15.85 0.17
C THR A 265 5.33 -16.14 0.51
#